data_AF-A0A101XB48-F1
#
_entry.id   AF-A0A101XB48-F1
#
_cell.length_a   1.000
_cell.length_b   1.000
_cell.length_c   1.000
_cell.angle_alpha   90.00
_cell.angle_beta   90.00
_cell.angle_gamma   90.00
#
_symmetry.space_group_name_H-M   'P 1'
#
loop_
_entity.id
_entity.type
_entity.pdbx_description
1 polymer ?
#
loop_
_entity_poly.entity_id
_entity_poly.type
_entity_poly.pdbx_seq_one_letter_code
_entity_poly.pdbx_strand_id
1 'polypeptide(L)'
;MSREAVLEAVCGGEAECREELANAPREVESFLGPFSTFVPIVGELKPPLIERVENLASAEALAGDRELARLAVSRRLAELYRDKFGEWEGDFCPICGRTPVLFLVRRQQGPLFETASKTAKCVCGFSWRYRWWRCPNCGAEGRENFEVFLREGLEGVFFYRCSKCGYVHVEAYGEPDEVVQYGLRILARYVAGD
;
A
#
# COMPACT_ATOMS: atom_id res chain seq x y z
N MET A 1 2.99 10.73 -14.10
CA MET A 1 4.08 10.16 -13.29
C MET A 1 4.82 9.15 -14.15
N SER A 2 6.13 9.29 -14.32
CA SER A 2 6.92 8.44 -15.21
C SER A 2 7.40 7.18 -14.49
N ARG A 3 7.12 6.00 -15.07
CA ARG A 3 7.67 4.72 -14.59
C ARG A 3 9.20 4.73 -14.60
N GLU A 4 9.80 5.27 -15.65
CA GLU A 4 11.26 5.36 -15.79
C GLU A 4 11.89 6.19 -14.67
N ALA A 5 11.26 7.31 -14.29
CA ALA A 5 11.79 8.16 -13.22
C ALA A 5 11.78 7.46 -11.86
N VAL A 6 10.78 6.61 -11.60
CA VAL A 6 10.71 5.82 -10.36
C VAL A 6 11.73 4.68 -10.38
N LEU A 7 11.92 4.02 -11.53
CA LEU A 7 12.97 3.02 -11.70
C LEU A 7 14.36 3.63 -11.48
N GLU A 8 14.66 4.78 -12.09
CA GLU A 8 15.91 5.50 -11.86
C GLU A 8 16.07 5.92 -10.38
N ALA A 9 15.00 6.41 -9.74
CA ALA A 9 15.07 6.81 -8.34
C ALA A 9 15.36 5.64 -7.37
N VAL A 10 14.89 4.43 -7.70
CA VAL A 10 15.09 3.23 -6.89
C VAL A 10 16.40 2.51 -7.22
N CYS A 11 16.68 2.31 -8.51
CA CYS A 11 17.75 1.44 -9.00
C CYS A 11 18.93 2.20 -9.59
N GLY A 12 18.82 3.51 -9.85
CA GLY A 12 19.81 4.24 -10.62
C GLY A 12 20.09 3.57 -11.98
N GLY A 13 21.37 3.45 -12.31
CA GLY A 13 21.84 2.77 -13.53
C GLY A 13 21.92 1.24 -13.47
N GLU A 14 21.50 0.59 -12.38
CA GLU A 14 21.64 -0.87 -12.23
C GLU A 14 20.56 -1.62 -13.04
N ALA A 15 20.99 -2.28 -14.12
CA ALA A 15 20.08 -2.98 -15.04
C ALA A 15 19.33 -4.15 -14.38
N GLU A 16 20.00 -4.91 -13.51
CA GLU A 16 19.41 -6.05 -12.80
C GLU A 16 18.28 -5.60 -11.87
N CYS A 17 18.52 -4.58 -11.02
CA CYS A 17 17.48 -3.99 -10.17
C CYS A 17 16.27 -3.51 -10.97
N ARG A 18 16.51 -2.85 -12.12
CA ARG A 18 15.44 -2.35 -12.99
C ARG A 18 14.59 -3.50 -13.54
N GLU A 19 15.22 -4.58 -13.96
CA GLU A 19 14.54 -5.78 -14.45
C GLU A 19 13.73 -6.46 -13.34
N GLU A 20 14.31 -6.67 -12.17
CA GLU A 20 13.64 -7.26 -11.01
C GLU A 20 12.40 -6.44 -10.60
N LEU A 21 12.56 -5.13 -10.41
CA LEU A 21 11.45 -4.26 -10.02
C LEU A 21 10.36 -4.19 -11.09
N ALA A 22 10.73 -4.24 -12.36
CA ALA A 22 9.78 -4.29 -13.47
C ALA A 22 8.99 -5.62 -13.53
N ASN A 23 9.62 -6.73 -13.12
CA ASN A 23 9.03 -8.07 -13.11
C ASN A 23 8.27 -8.40 -11.81
N ALA A 24 8.51 -7.66 -10.73
CA ALA A 24 7.93 -7.92 -9.41
C ALA A 24 6.40 -8.16 -9.41
N PRO A 25 5.56 -7.39 -10.13
CA PRO A 25 4.11 -7.68 -10.17
C PRO A 25 3.80 -9.08 -10.71
N ARG A 26 4.48 -9.49 -11.79
CA ARG A 26 4.28 -10.80 -12.43
C ARG A 26 4.75 -11.94 -11.51
N GLU A 27 5.86 -11.75 -10.81
CA GLU A 27 6.37 -12.73 -9.86
C GLU A 27 5.43 -12.90 -8.67
N VAL A 28 4.89 -11.80 -8.14
CA VAL A 28 3.86 -11.82 -7.11
C VAL A 28 2.62 -12.56 -7.62
N GLU A 29 2.12 -12.27 -8.82
CA GLU A 29 0.98 -13.00 -9.40
C GLU A 29 1.25 -14.50 -9.56
N SER A 30 2.44 -14.87 -10.04
CA SER A 30 2.84 -16.27 -10.18
C SER A 30 2.85 -16.98 -8.83
N PHE A 31 3.40 -16.34 -7.79
CA PHE A 31 3.37 -16.84 -6.42
C PHE A 31 1.95 -16.98 -5.86
N LEU A 32 1.04 -16.08 -6.22
CA LEU A 32 -0.35 -16.12 -5.78
C LEU A 32 -1.20 -17.16 -6.52
N GLY A 33 -0.75 -17.66 -7.68
CA GLY A 33 -1.46 -18.66 -8.48
C GLY A 33 -1.95 -19.87 -7.68
N PRO A 34 -1.09 -20.56 -6.90
CA PRO A 34 -1.50 -21.63 -5.98
C PRO A 34 -2.55 -21.23 -4.93
N PHE A 35 -2.61 -19.96 -4.55
CA PHE A 35 -3.56 -19.44 -3.56
C PHE A 35 -4.89 -18.99 -4.17
N SER A 36 -5.03 -18.97 -5.50
CA SER A 36 -6.27 -18.59 -6.18
C SER A 36 -7.47 -19.49 -5.80
N THR A 37 -7.21 -20.76 -5.51
CA THR A 37 -8.20 -21.75 -5.08
C THR A 37 -8.30 -21.89 -3.55
N PHE A 38 -7.40 -21.24 -2.80
CA PHE A 38 -7.46 -21.24 -1.35
C PHE A 38 -8.72 -20.49 -0.89
N VAL A 39 -9.50 -21.12 -0.01
CA VAL A 39 -10.70 -20.54 0.58
C VAL A 39 -10.41 -20.24 2.06
N PRO A 40 -10.20 -18.97 2.44
CA PRO A 40 -10.02 -18.60 3.84
C PRO A 40 -11.31 -18.85 4.63
N ILE A 41 -11.21 -19.53 5.77
CA ILE A 41 -12.31 -19.71 6.71
C ILE A 41 -12.20 -18.60 7.75
N VAL A 42 -13.10 -17.62 7.69
CA VAL A 42 -13.09 -16.45 8.57
C VAL A 42 -14.10 -16.65 9.69
N GLY A 43 -13.61 -16.83 10.92
CA GLY A 43 -14.47 -17.10 12.08
C GLY A 43 -15.30 -15.87 12.51
N GLU A 44 -14.72 -14.67 12.42
CA GLU A 44 -15.41 -13.42 12.75
C GLU A 44 -15.02 -12.29 11.78
N LEU A 45 -16.00 -11.49 11.33
CA LEU A 45 -15.76 -10.31 10.50
C LEU A 45 -15.31 -9.10 11.32
N LYS A 46 -14.21 -9.24 12.05
CA LYS A 46 -13.56 -8.16 12.79
C LYS A 46 -12.15 -7.87 12.27
N PRO A 47 -11.84 -6.61 11.91
CA PRO A 47 -10.49 -6.22 11.52
C PRO A 47 -9.41 -6.49 12.58
N PRO A 48 -8.17 -6.80 12.18
CA PRO A 48 -7.79 -7.19 10.82
C PRO A 48 -8.22 -8.63 10.49
N LEU A 49 -8.85 -8.86 9.33
CA LEU A 49 -9.43 -10.17 8.98
C LEU A 49 -8.41 -11.31 8.95
N ILE A 50 -7.15 -11.04 8.60
CA ILE A 50 -6.09 -12.07 8.56
C ILE A 50 -5.93 -12.77 9.92
N GLU A 51 -6.20 -12.08 11.02
CA GLU A 51 -6.14 -12.63 12.40
C GLU A 51 -7.37 -13.47 12.77
N ARG A 52 -8.34 -13.56 11.86
CA ARG A 52 -9.60 -14.29 12.03
C ARG A 52 -9.70 -15.50 11.10
N VAL A 53 -8.61 -15.81 10.38
CA VAL A 53 -8.55 -16.95 9.46
C VAL A 53 -8.19 -18.23 10.22
N GLU A 54 -9.14 -19.14 10.33
CA GLU A 54 -9.00 -20.38 11.10
C GLU A 54 -8.05 -21.39 10.43
N ASN A 55 -8.02 -21.40 9.09
CA ASN A 55 -7.18 -22.29 8.30
C ASN A 55 -5.87 -21.63 7.80
N LEU A 56 -5.37 -20.61 8.51
CA LEU A 56 -4.14 -19.90 8.12
C LEU A 56 -2.91 -20.83 8.16
N ALA A 57 -2.84 -21.74 9.12
CA ALA A 57 -1.74 -22.72 9.22
C ALA A 57 -1.63 -23.60 7.96
N SER A 58 -2.75 -23.92 7.31
CA SER A 58 -2.75 -24.67 6.03
C SER A 58 -2.14 -23.84 4.89
N ALA A 59 -2.37 -22.52 4.88
CA ALA A 59 -1.74 -21.62 3.93
C ALA A 59 -0.23 -21.47 4.19
N GLU A 60 0.17 -21.39 5.46
CA GLU A 60 1.59 -21.35 5.86
C GLU A 60 2.33 -22.62 5.41
N ALA A 61 1.72 -23.79 5.58
CA ALA A 61 2.27 -25.06 5.09
C ALA A 61 2.39 -25.11 3.55
N LEU A 62 1.45 -24.52 2.82
CA LEU A 62 1.49 -24.44 1.36
C LEU A 62 2.57 -23.47 0.85
N ALA A 63 2.73 -22.32 1.50
CA ALA A 63 3.71 -21.31 1.10
C ALA A 63 5.15 -21.72 1.45
N GLY A 64 5.35 -22.46 2.54
CA GLY A 64 6.66 -22.68 3.14
C GLY A 64 7.25 -21.43 3.82
N ASP A 65 6.55 -20.28 3.73
CA ASP A 65 6.92 -19.03 4.38
C ASP A 65 5.67 -18.34 4.95
N ARG A 66 5.79 -17.91 6.21
CA ARG A 66 4.67 -17.34 6.97
C ARG A 66 4.22 -15.99 6.44
N GLU A 67 5.14 -15.10 6.10
CA GLU A 67 4.79 -13.75 5.63
C GLU A 67 4.19 -13.80 4.22
N LEU A 68 4.72 -14.66 3.36
CA LEU A 68 4.18 -14.90 2.03
C LEU A 68 2.78 -15.53 2.08
N ALA A 69 2.57 -16.54 2.95
CA ALA A 69 1.24 -17.10 3.18
C ALA A 69 0.25 -16.02 3.65
N ARG A 70 0.65 -15.20 4.63
CA ARG A 70 -0.19 -14.12 5.15
C ARG A 70 -0.50 -13.08 4.08
N LEU A 71 0.45 -12.73 3.22
CA LEU A 71 0.23 -11.83 2.09
C LEU A 71 -0.77 -12.44 1.09
N ALA A 72 -0.59 -13.71 0.72
CA ALA A 72 -1.45 -14.39 -0.24
C ALA A 72 -2.89 -14.51 0.27
N VAL A 73 -3.08 -14.98 1.50
CA VAL A 73 -4.39 -15.04 2.16
C VAL A 73 -4.99 -13.64 2.29
N SER A 74 -4.20 -12.63 2.65
CA SER A 74 -4.69 -11.25 2.73
C SER A 74 -5.16 -10.71 1.38
N ARG A 75 -4.49 -11.04 0.27
CA ARG A 75 -4.96 -10.66 -1.08
C ARG A 75 -6.28 -11.34 -1.41
N ARG A 76 -6.40 -12.63 -1.08
CA ARG A 76 -7.66 -13.37 -1.26
C ARG A 76 -8.80 -12.80 -0.42
N LEU A 77 -8.55 -12.45 0.83
CA LEU A 77 -9.52 -11.78 1.70
C LEU A 77 -9.92 -10.40 1.13
N ALA A 78 -8.98 -9.63 0.58
CA ALA A 78 -9.27 -8.34 -0.01
C ALA A 78 -10.17 -8.44 -1.25
N GLU A 79 -10.09 -9.53 -2.01
CA GLU A 79 -11.00 -9.83 -3.12
C GLU A 79 -12.39 -10.20 -2.60
N LEU A 80 -12.46 -11.12 -1.63
CA LEU A 80 -13.72 -11.68 -1.13
C LEU A 80 -14.54 -10.71 -0.26
N TYR A 81 -13.86 -9.84 0.50
CA TYR A 81 -14.48 -9.03 1.56
C TYR A 81 -14.40 -7.52 1.31
N ARG A 82 -14.01 -7.08 0.10
CA ARG A 82 -13.87 -5.65 -0.22
C ARG A 82 -15.09 -4.83 0.20
N ASP A 83 -16.27 -5.29 -0.21
CA ASP A 83 -17.51 -4.53 -0.05
C ASP A 83 -17.98 -4.46 1.41
N LYS A 84 -17.50 -5.39 2.27
CA LYS A 84 -17.80 -5.37 3.71
C LYS A 84 -17.11 -4.23 4.45
N PHE A 85 -16.08 -3.64 3.85
CA PHE A 85 -15.30 -2.55 4.44
C PHE A 85 -15.29 -1.29 3.56
N GLY A 86 -16.32 -1.11 2.71
CA GLY A 86 -16.41 0.05 1.80
C GLY A 86 -16.41 1.40 2.52
N GLU A 87 -16.91 1.45 3.76
CA GLU A 87 -16.95 2.65 4.61
C GLU A 87 -15.79 2.73 5.62
N TRP A 88 -14.78 1.86 5.49
CA TRP A 88 -13.65 1.86 6.41
C TRP A 88 -12.83 3.14 6.29
N GLU A 89 -12.61 3.83 7.42
CA GLU A 89 -11.79 5.03 7.53
C GLU A 89 -10.65 4.90 8.56
N GLY A 90 -10.30 3.67 8.93
CA GLY A 90 -9.28 3.41 9.95
C GLY A 90 -7.85 3.70 9.52
N ASP A 91 -6.96 3.76 10.50
CA ASP A 91 -5.52 4.06 10.34
C ASP A 91 -4.69 2.86 9.85
N PHE A 92 -5.32 1.69 9.69
CA PHE A 92 -4.71 0.45 9.21
C PHE A 92 -5.61 -0.28 8.21
N CYS A 93 -5.05 -1.21 7.45
CA CYS A 93 -5.83 -2.03 6.52
C CYS A 93 -6.73 -3.02 7.28
N PRO A 94 -8.06 -3.02 7.05
CA PRO A 94 -8.98 -3.90 7.77
C PRO A 94 -8.83 -5.38 7.40
N ILE A 95 -8.08 -5.66 6.32
CA ILE A 95 -7.81 -7.02 5.85
C ILE A 95 -6.56 -7.59 6.52
N CYS A 96 -5.42 -6.91 6.40
CA CYS A 96 -4.13 -7.45 6.83
C CYS A 96 -3.49 -6.75 8.03
N GLY A 97 -4.10 -5.68 8.56
CA GLY A 97 -3.59 -4.95 9.72
C GLY A 97 -2.43 -3.99 9.43
N ARG A 98 -1.88 -3.98 8.21
CA ARG A 98 -0.74 -3.11 7.88
C ARG A 98 -1.14 -1.64 7.84
N THR A 99 -0.28 -0.78 8.38
CA THR A 99 -0.34 0.68 8.24
C THR A 99 -0.08 1.07 6.78
N PRO A 100 -0.91 1.94 6.18
CA PRO A 100 -0.72 2.36 4.79
C PRO A 100 0.53 3.24 4.63
N VAL A 101 1.40 2.86 3.69
CA VAL A 101 2.58 3.63 3.27
C VAL A 101 2.28 4.45 2.02
N LEU A 102 1.48 3.92 1.09
CA LEU A 102 1.13 4.58 -0.17
C LEU A 102 -0.29 5.11 -0.12
N PHE A 103 -0.45 6.36 -0.54
CA PHE A 103 -1.73 7.01 -0.76
C PHE A 103 -1.81 7.53 -2.19
N LEU A 104 -2.94 7.29 -2.86
CA LEU A 104 -3.23 7.90 -4.15
C LEU A 104 -4.13 9.11 -3.97
N VAL A 105 -3.74 10.21 -4.59
CA VAL A 105 -4.50 11.46 -4.58
C VAL A 105 -5.12 11.66 -5.96
N ARG A 106 -6.45 11.60 -6.01
CA ARG A 106 -7.22 11.89 -7.22
C ARG A 106 -7.88 13.25 -7.09
N ARG A 107 -7.59 14.15 -8.03
CA ARG A 107 -8.36 15.38 -8.22
C ARG A 107 -9.64 15.03 -8.98
N GLN A 108 -10.76 15.59 -8.54
CA GLN A 108 -12.04 15.52 -9.21
C GLN A 108 -12.43 16.95 -9.57
N GLN A 109 -12.60 17.22 -10.86
CA GLN A 109 -13.19 18.48 -11.30
C GLN A 109 -14.69 18.43 -11.01
N GLY A 110 -15.12 19.21 -10.03
CA GLY A 110 -16.52 19.53 -9.86
C GLY A 110 -16.93 20.70 -10.77
N PRO A 111 -18.23 20.91 -10.99
CA PRO A 111 -18.74 22.01 -11.81
C PRO A 111 -18.45 23.41 -11.24
N LEU A 112 -18.11 23.50 -9.94
CA LEU A 112 -17.84 24.78 -9.25
C LEU A 112 -16.47 24.83 -8.55
N PHE A 113 -15.97 23.69 -8.07
CA PHE A 113 -14.72 23.61 -7.31
C PHE A 113 -13.98 22.31 -7.63
N GLU A 114 -12.64 22.36 -7.67
CA GLU A 114 -11.82 21.17 -7.66
C GLU A 114 -11.83 20.53 -6.27
N THR A 115 -12.13 19.25 -6.19
CA THR A 115 -12.03 18.46 -4.95
C THR A 115 -10.93 17.42 -5.09
N ALA A 116 -10.38 16.96 -3.98
CA ALA A 116 -9.38 15.91 -3.98
C ALA A 116 -9.76 14.81 -2.99
N SER A 117 -9.53 13.56 -3.39
CA SER A 117 -9.72 12.39 -2.55
C SER A 117 -8.39 11.69 -2.33
N LYS A 118 -8.11 11.31 -1.07
CA LYS A 118 -6.94 10.54 -0.66
C LYS A 118 -7.36 9.10 -0.39
N THR A 119 -6.72 8.16 -1.06
CA THR A 119 -7.02 6.72 -0.95
C THR A 119 -5.79 5.98 -0.48
N ALA A 120 -5.87 5.30 0.66
CA ALA A 120 -4.82 4.40 1.12
C ALA A 120 -4.74 3.16 0.23
N LYS A 121 -3.53 2.73 -0.14
CA LYS A 121 -3.26 1.53 -0.94
C LYS A 121 -2.45 0.52 -0.15
N CYS A 122 -3.09 -0.56 0.30
CA CYS A 122 -2.40 -1.66 0.95
C CYS A 122 -1.69 -2.58 -0.07
N VAL A 123 -0.59 -3.19 0.35
CA VAL A 123 0.12 -4.23 -0.42
C VAL A 123 -0.72 -5.49 -0.66
N CYS A 124 -1.75 -5.72 0.16
CA CYS A 124 -2.72 -6.80 -0.04
C CYS A 124 -3.80 -6.46 -1.08
N GLY A 125 -3.71 -5.32 -1.76
CA GLY A 125 -4.66 -4.90 -2.80
C GLY A 125 -5.92 -4.19 -2.28
N PHE A 126 -6.20 -4.23 -0.98
CA PHE A 126 -7.31 -3.46 -0.40
C PHE A 126 -7.01 -1.96 -0.42
N SER A 127 -8.03 -1.16 -0.73
CA SER A 127 -7.95 0.30 -0.80
C SER A 127 -9.11 0.92 -0.06
N TRP A 128 -8.89 2.02 0.65
CA TRP A 128 -9.96 2.74 1.36
C TRP A 128 -9.71 4.24 1.34
N ARG A 129 -10.79 5.02 1.51
CA ARG A 129 -10.68 6.47 1.65
C ARG A 129 -9.98 6.77 2.97
N TYR A 130 -9.05 7.72 2.92
CA TYR A 130 -8.28 8.09 4.09
C TYR A 130 -8.39 9.59 4.37
N ARG A 131 -8.32 9.95 5.64
CA ARG A 131 -8.46 11.34 6.09
C ARG A 131 -7.20 12.14 5.76
N TRP A 132 -7.39 13.41 5.44
CA TRP A 132 -6.28 14.34 5.23
C TRP A 132 -5.57 14.65 6.54
N TRP A 133 -4.26 14.90 6.46
CA TRP A 133 -3.44 15.40 7.59
C TRP A 133 -3.51 14.57 8.87
N ARG A 134 -3.73 13.25 8.76
CA ARG A 134 -3.73 12.32 9.90
C ARG A 134 -2.63 11.27 9.72
N CYS A 135 -1.76 11.12 10.73
CA CYS A 135 -0.69 10.14 10.68
C CYS A 135 -1.28 8.74 10.90
N PRO A 136 -1.13 7.80 9.94
CA PRO A 136 -1.71 6.46 10.11
C PRO A 136 -1.00 5.63 11.19
N ASN A 137 0.17 6.07 11.66
CA ASN A 137 0.93 5.34 12.68
C ASN A 137 0.61 5.79 14.12
N CYS A 138 0.56 7.11 14.38
CA CYS A 138 0.34 7.65 15.73
C CYS A 138 -0.96 8.45 15.91
N GLY A 139 -1.71 8.68 14.83
CA GLY A 139 -2.96 9.43 14.88
C GLY A 139 -2.80 10.95 15.04
N ALA A 140 -1.58 11.50 14.99
CA ALA A 140 -1.37 12.95 15.00
C ALA A 140 -2.11 13.61 13.82
N GLU A 141 -2.86 14.67 14.11
CA GLU A 141 -3.66 15.42 13.14
C GLU A 141 -3.12 16.83 12.94
N GLY A 142 -3.26 17.38 11.74
CA GLY A 142 -2.82 18.75 11.42
C GLY A 142 -1.61 18.74 10.49
N ARG A 143 -1.62 19.66 9.52
CA ARG A 143 -0.58 19.76 8.48
C ARG A 143 0.80 20.07 9.07
N GLU A 144 0.83 20.83 10.15
CA GLU A 144 2.02 21.21 10.91
C GLU A 144 2.78 20.02 11.50
N ASN A 145 2.14 18.84 11.60
CA ASN A 145 2.78 17.62 12.08
C ASN A 145 3.52 16.84 10.97
N PHE A 146 3.63 17.38 9.76
CA PHE A 146 4.28 16.71 8.63
C PHE A 146 5.33 17.56 7.95
N GLU A 147 6.55 17.03 7.90
CA GLU A 147 7.61 17.48 7.01
C GLU A 147 7.38 16.88 5.62
N VAL A 148 7.53 17.69 4.57
CA VAL A 148 7.29 17.28 3.19
C VAL A 148 8.61 17.26 2.42
N PHE A 149 8.92 16.11 1.83
CA PHE A 149 10.08 15.91 0.99
C PHE A 149 9.64 15.71 -0.46
N LEU A 150 10.32 16.43 -1.35
CA LEU A 150 10.18 16.32 -2.79
C LEU A 150 11.45 15.70 -3.34
N ARG A 151 11.31 14.85 -4.36
CA ARG A 151 12.45 14.28 -5.08
C ARG A 151 12.42 14.76 -6.52
N GLU A 152 13.56 15.23 -7.00
CA GLU A 152 13.73 15.64 -8.39
C GLU A 152 13.39 14.47 -9.33
N GLY A 153 12.70 14.77 -10.43
CA GLY A 153 12.21 13.78 -11.41
C GLY A 153 10.95 13.01 -11.00
N LEU A 154 10.42 13.17 -9.78
CA LEU A 154 9.18 12.53 -9.33
C LEU A 154 8.02 13.53 -9.21
N GLU A 155 7.58 14.12 -10.33
CA GLU A 155 6.49 15.10 -10.29
C GLU A 155 5.18 14.47 -9.81
N GLY A 156 4.51 15.17 -8.88
CA GLY A 156 3.27 14.72 -8.27
C GLY A 156 3.45 13.63 -7.20
N VAL A 157 4.67 13.40 -6.72
CA VAL A 157 4.96 12.50 -5.60
C VAL A 157 5.48 13.31 -4.42
N PHE A 158 4.90 13.07 -3.25
CA PHE A 158 5.22 13.78 -2.02
C PHE A 158 5.46 12.78 -0.90
N PHE A 159 6.61 12.86 -0.26
CA PHE A 159 6.91 12.05 0.92
C PHE A 159 6.65 12.88 2.17
N TYR A 160 5.90 12.34 3.11
CA TYR A 160 5.52 13.01 4.35
C TYR A 160 6.10 12.25 5.52
N ARG A 161 6.90 12.93 6.34
CA ARG A 161 7.41 12.40 7.61
C ARG A 161 6.65 13.04 8.76
N CYS A 162 6.07 12.21 9.62
CA CYS A 162 5.41 12.70 10.82
C CYS A 162 6.45 13.19 11.84
N SER A 163 6.37 14.45 12.26
CA SER A 163 7.28 15.01 13.27
C SER A 163 7.05 14.45 14.68
N LYS A 164 5.93 13.76 14.93
CA LYS A 164 5.60 13.14 16.23
C LYS A 164 6.15 11.73 16.40
N CYS A 165 6.16 10.91 15.35
CA CYS A 165 6.58 9.50 15.46
C CYS A 165 7.56 9.05 14.37
N GLY A 166 8.02 9.95 13.51
CA GLY A 166 8.97 9.65 12.44
C GLY A 166 8.40 8.87 11.25
N TYR A 167 7.15 8.40 11.31
CA TYR A 167 6.55 7.58 10.25
C TYR A 167 6.52 8.32 8.92
N VAL A 168 7.03 7.66 7.87
CA VAL A 168 7.02 8.17 6.50
C VAL A 168 5.93 7.49 5.66
N HIS A 169 5.19 8.30 4.92
CA HIS A 169 4.30 7.83 3.87
C HIS A 169 4.48 8.64 2.59
N VAL A 170 4.00 8.08 1.48
CA VAL A 170 4.06 8.72 0.17
C VAL A 170 2.65 8.97 -0.36
N GLU A 171 2.41 10.18 -0.83
CA GLU A 171 1.23 10.54 -1.62
C GLU A 171 1.63 10.68 -3.08
N ALA A 172 0.91 9.99 -3.96
CA ALA A 172 1.14 10.02 -5.39
C ALA A 172 -0.12 10.53 -6.10
N TYR A 173 0.00 11.60 -6.87
CA TYR A 173 -1.10 12.17 -7.62
C TYR A 173 -1.36 11.37 -8.91
N GLY A 174 -2.63 11.04 -9.15
CA GLY A 174 -3.06 10.23 -10.29
C GLY A 174 -3.12 8.73 -9.99
N GLU A 175 -3.01 7.92 -11.04
CA GLU A 175 -3.13 6.46 -11.00
C GLU A 175 -1.85 5.79 -11.48
N PRO A 176 -0.80 5.71 -10.65
CA PRO A 176 0.41 4.97 -11.00
C PRO A 176 0.14 3.48 -11.19
N ASP A 177 0.84 2.85 -12.15
CA ASP A 177 0.85 1.40 -12.31
C ASP A 177 1.50 0.68 -11.11
N GLU A 178 1.35 -0.64 -11.04
CA GLU A 178 1.80 -1.43 -9.88
C GLU A 178 3.32 -1.38 -9.67
N VAL A 179 4.11 -1.29 -10.74
CA VAL A 179 5.58 -1.17 -10.66
C VAL A 179 5.95 0.14 -9.98
N VAL A 180 5.34 1.24 -10.43
CA VAL A 180 5.51 2.54 -9.78
C VAL A 180 5.07 2.49 -8.33
N GLN A 181 3.93 1.87 -8.03
CA GLN A 181 3.46 1.74 -6.66
C GLN A 181 4.41 0.93 -5.76
N TYR A 182 5.10 -0.09 -6.28
CA TYR A 182 6.15 -0.81 -5.55
C TYR A 182 7.38 0.07 -5.34
N GLY A 183 7.86 0.73 -6.39
CA GLY A 183 9.00 1.65 -6.29
C GLY A 183 8.76 2.76 -5.26
N LEU A 184 7.58 3.37 -5.25
CA LEU A 184 7.25 4.41 -4.27
C LEU A 184 7.25 3.90 -2.81
N ARG A 185 6.85 2.66 -2.57
CA ARG A 185 6.93 2.05 -1.22
C ARG A 185 8.37 1.79 -0.79
N ILE A 186 9.22 1.39 -1.74
CA ILE A 186 10.66 1.21 -1.52
C ILE A 186 11.29 2.58 -1.18
N LEU A 187 11.02 3.61 -1.98
CA LEU A 187 11.51 4.96 -1.75
C LEU A 187 11.07 5.56 -0.41
N ALA A 188 9.83 5.30 0.01
CA ALA A 188 9.35 5.78 1.30
C ALA A 188 10.17 5.23 2.49
N ARG A 189 10.71 4.01 2.37
CA ARG A 189 11.62 3.44 3.38
C ARG A 189 12.97 4.14 3.39
N TYR A 190 13.52 4.46 2.22
CA TYR A 190 14.78 5.21 2.13
C TYR A 190 14.65 6.63 2.68
N VAL A 191 13.53 7.32 2.43
CA VAL A 191 13.27 8.67 2.97
C VAL A 191 13.09 8.65 4.51
N ALA A 192 12.72 7.52 5.10
CA ALA A 192 12.63 7.39 6.55
C ALA A 192 13.98 7.59 7.26
N GLY A 193 15.09 7.40 6.54
CA GLY A 193 16.44 7.33 7.12
C GLY A 193 16.61 6.05 7.93
N ASP A 194 17.81 5.46 7.88
CA ASP A 194 18.21 4.32 8.73
C ASP A 194 17.88 4.54 10.21
#